data_AF-A0A418XPR7-F1
#
_entry.id   AF-A0A418XPR7-F1
#
_cell.length_a   1.000
_cell.length_b   1.000
_cell.length_c   1.000
_cell.angle_alpha   90.00
_cell.angle_beta   90.00
_cell.angle_gamma   90.00
#
_symmetry.space_group_name_H-M   'P 1'
#
loop_
_entity.id
_entity.type
_entity.pdbx_description
1 polymer ?
#
loop_
_entity_poly.entity_id
_entity_poly.type
_entity_poly.pdbx_seq_one_letter_code
_entity_poly.pdbx_strand_id
1 'polypeptide(L)'
;EGLGKALDAMHAKYPRQPIGVSEYGAGAALTHQTDNPLGGLVASFDTSGKTRTLYQPEGYANYAHEQNYAVMAARPYVWGTYIWNMFDFGSGIRHEGDIGGTNTKGLVSFDRKTRKDPFFFYKANWSREPVTYITGRRYTERAYPVADITVYSNADSVRLSVNGQQVGSMTAGQCVLKTCVFPNVALKEGANRIVAEGAHAGTNSSDSVSWNLSADNAANVYIAAGQVATGFISSAGHRYGSDNFFSGGLGYPLTEDGLGSLTGKAMFKTAVANVSDAADKMQWATVRLGAFGYDIPVANGSYQVTLGFLEPSTKAAVGSRVFNVDANGVNQIANLDIMQAAGAHSTAVTRSFKVAVTDGRLKLDFKPSVGEAVVSNLTVVRQ
;
A
#
# COMPACT_ATOMS: atom_id res chain seq x y z
N GLU A 1 -11.15 7.69 9.81
CA GLU A 1 -12.17 7.90 10.86
C GLU A 1 -11.93 9.09 11.80
N GLY A 2 -10.69 9.43 12.17
CA GLY A 2 -10.42 10.50 13.15
C GLY A 2 -10.88 11.91 12.74
N LEU A 3 -10.66 12.31 11.48
CA LEU A 3 -10.95 13.66 11.00
C LEU A 3 -12.45 14.01 11.11
N GLY A 4 -13.33 13.15 10.62
CA GLY A 4 -14.78 13.39 10.64
C GLY A 4 -15.30 13.56 12.07
N LYS A 5 -14.97 12.63 12.97
CA LYS A 5 -15.36 12.70 14.39
C LYS A 5 -14.84 13.99 15.05
N ALA A 6 -13.61 14.41 14.74
CA ALA A 6 -13.04 15.65 15.27
C ALA A 6 -13.78 16.90 14.77
N LEU A 7 -14.12 16.95 13.48
CA LEU A 7 -14.90 18.04 12.88
C LEU A 7 -16.31 18.10 13.46
N ASP A 8 -16.99 16.97 13.59
CA ASP A 8 -18.35 16.87 14.12
C ASP A 8 -18.38 17.35 15.60
N ALA A 9 -17.42 16.89 16.40
CA ALA A 9 -17.28 17.31 17.80
C ALA A 9 -16.97 18.81 17.93
N MET A 10 -16.11 19.35 17.07
CA MET A 10 -15.79 20.78 17.05
C MET A 10 -17.02 21.62 16.68
N HIS A 11 -17.79 21.19 15.68
CA HIS A 11 -19.01 21.89 15.27
C HIS A 11 -20.09 21.85 16.36
N ALA A 12 -20.29 20.69 17.00
CA ALA A 12 -21.23 20.57 18.11
C ALA A 12 -20.87 21.49 19.29
N LYS A 13 -19.57 21.66 19.57
CA LYS A 13 -19.09 22.54 20.63
C LYS A 13 -19.19 24.03 20.28
N TYR A 14 -18.99 24.38 19.01
CA TYR A 14 -18.95 25.77 18.54
C TYR A 14 -19.86 25.97 17.30
N PRO A 15 -21.19 25.83 17.42
CA PRO A 15 -22.10 25.72 16.27
C PRO A 15 -22.20 27.00 15.43
N ARG A 16 -21.84 28.16 15.98
CA ARG A 16 -21.84 29.46 15.27
C ARG A 16 -20.47 29.85 14.73
N GLN A 17 -19.40 29.13 15.08
CA GLN A 17 -18.06 29.42 14.59
C GLN A 17 -17.90 28.73 13.23
N PRO A 18 -17.58 29.47 12.15
CA PRO A 18 -17.24 28.84 10.87
C PRO A 18 -15.99 27.96 11.04
N ILE A 19 -16.07 26.71 10.59
CA ILE A 19 -14.95 25.75 10.66
C ILE A 19 -14.36 25.57 9.26
N GLY A 20 -13.05 25.71 9.15
CA GLY A 20 -12.29 25.38 7.94
C GLY A 20 -11.16 24.41 8.26
N VAL A 21 -10.74 23.64 7.27
CA VAL A 21 -9.56 22.78 7.38
C VAL A 21 -8.40 23.50 6.67
N SER A 22 -7.52 24.12 7.45
CA SER A 22 -6.44 24.95 6.93
C SER A 22 -5.28 24.16 6.32
N GLU A 23 -5.09 22.90 6.73
CA GLU A 23 -4.07 22.02 6.18
C GLU A 23 -4.52 20.56 6.21
N TYR A 24 -4.37 19.87 5.09
CA TYR A 24 -4.44 18.42 5.01
C TYR A 24 -3.65 17.92 3.79
N GLY A 25 -3.04 16.75 3.91
CA GLY A 25 -2.25 16.15 2.83
C GLY A 25 -1.45 14.97 3.32
N ALA A 26 -0.73 14.32 2.40
CA ALA A 26 0.15 13.20 2.67
C ALA A 26 1.41 13.31 1.79
N GLY A 27 2.53 12.80 2.29
CA GLY A 27 3.78 12.82 1.53
C GLY A 27 3.66 11.92 0.30
N ALA A 28 4.18 12.39 -0.84
CA ALA A 28 4.11 11.70 -2.11
C ALA A 28 5.50 11.73 -2.77
N ALA A 29 6.33 10.76 -2.41
CA ALA A 29 7.62 10.54 -3.05
C ALA A 29 7.40 9.91 -4.43
N LEU A 30 8.09 10.40 -5.46
CA LEU A 30 7.87 9.97 -6.84
C LEU A 30 8.37 8.55 -7.11
N THR A 31 9.41 8.14 -6.38
CA THR A 31 10.04 6.81 -6.49
C THR A 31 9.41 5.77 -5.55
N HIS A 32 8.53 6.18 -4.63
CA HIS A 32 7.86 5.26 -3.71
C HIS A 32 6.45 4.95 -4.22
N GLN A 33 6.16 3.67 -4.35
CA GLN A 33 4.89 3.17 -4.89
C GLN A 33 4.30 2.13 -3.94
N THR A 34 3.02 1.79 -4.11
CA THR A 34 2.31 0.81 -3.26
C THR A 34 1.32 0.02 -4.10
N ASP A 35 1.19 -1.28 -3.81
CA ASP A 35 0.12 -2.13 -4.34
C ASP A 35 -1.17 -1.99 -3.53
N ASN A 36 -1.05 -1.59 -2.25
CA ASN A 36 -2.19 -1.41 -1.35
C ASN A 36 -1.86 -0.37 -0.27
N PRO A 37 -2.53 0.80 -0.26
CA PRO A 37 -2.24 1.88 0.69
C PRO A 37 -2.58 1.52 2.15
N LEU A 38 -3.28 0.41 2.39
CA LEU A 38 -3.61 -0.12 3.71
C LEU A 38 -2.63 -1.21 4.18
N GLY A 39 -1.65 -1.59 3.35
CA GLY A 39 -0.71 -2.68 3.61
C GLY A 39 0.20 -2.45 4.81
N GLY A 40 0.47 -1.20 5.16
CA GLY A 40 1.35 -0.85 6.27
C GLY A 40 1.08 0.54 6.84
N LEU A 41 1.73 0.82 7.97
CA LEU A 41 1.70 2.15 8.55
C LEU A 41 2.55 3.13 7.75
N VAL A 42 2.05 4.36 7.63
CA VAL A 42 2.78 5.47 7.03
C VAL A 42 3.24 6.42 8.12
N ALA A 43 4.48 6.87 8.02
CA ALA A 43 5.04 7.89 8.90
C ALA A 43 4.77 9.29 8.32
N SER A 44 4.26 10.20 9.15
CA SER A 44 3.85 11.54 8.72
C SER A 44 5.02 12.48 8.44
N PHE A 45 6.13 12.32 9.17
CA PHE A 45 7.38 13.08 9.05
C PHE A 45 8.52 12.40 9.81
N ASP A 46 9.79 12.71 9.53
CA ASP A 46 10.93 12.42 10.42
C ASP A 46 11.83 13.65 10.55
N THR A 47 12.12 14.04 11.79
CA THR A 47 13.05 15.13 12.14
C THR A 47 14.17 14.68 13.09
N SER A 48 14.34 13.36 13.27
CA SER A 48 15.31 12.80 14.21
C SER A 48 16.77 12.88 13.73
N GLY A 49 17.01 13.34 12.49
CA GLY A 49 18.33 13.34 11.87
C GLY A 49 18.84 11.93 11.49
N LYS A 50 18.01 10.90 11.63
CA LYS A 50 18.36 9.52 11.31
C LYS A 50 18.19 9.24 9.82
N THR A 51 19.02 8.34 9.28
CA THR A 51 19.06 7.98 7.85
C THR A 51 18.03 6.92 7.46
N ARG A 52 16.92 6.77 8.20
CA ARG A 52 15.89 5.78 7.83
C ARG A 52 15.02 6.31 6.69
N THR A 53 14.73 5.45 5.72
CA THR A 53 13.78 5.78 4.67
C THR A 53 12.36 5.70 5.23
N LEU A 54 11.69 6.85 5.34
CA LEU A 54 10.25 6.88 5.50
C LEU A 54 9.60 6.76 4.14
N TYR A 55 9.03 5.59 3.87
CA TYR A 55 8.25 5.40 2.66
C TYR A 55 7.02 6.31 2.67
N GLN A 56 6.86 7.04 1.57
CA GLN A 56 5.74 7.93 1.31
C GLN A 56 5.18 7.61 -0.07
N PRO A 57 4.56 6.43 -0.24
CA PRO A 57 4.10 6.00 -1.54
C PRO A 57 3.08 6.97 -2.11
N GLU A 58 3.21 7.30 -3.39
CA GLU A 58 2.25 8.20 -4.03
C GLU A 58 0.83 7.65 -4.05
N GLY A 59 0.66 6.33 -4.21
CA GLY A 59 -0.64 5.67 -4.08
C GLY A 59 -1.25 5.79 -2.68
N TYR A 60 -0.45 5.94 -1.62
CA TYR A 60 -0.98 6.29 -0.29
C TYR A 60 -1.43 7.76 -0.23
N ALA A 61 -0.71 8.67 -0.88
CA ALA A 61 -1.15 10.06 -0.97
C ALA A 61 -2.50 10.18 -1.70
N ASN A 62 -2.69 9.45 -2.80
CA ASN A 62 -3.99 9.32 -3.48
C ASN A 62 -5.09 8.95 -2.49
N TYR A 63 -4.92 7.81 -1.81
CA TYR A 63 -5.86 7.34 -0.79
C TYR A 63 -6.14 8.39 0.30
N ALA A 64 -5.10 9.02 0.86
CA ALA A 64 -5.26 10.02 1.90
C ALA A 64 -6.05 11.25 1.42
N HIS A 65 -5.81 11.72 0.19
CA HIS A 65 -6.55 12.83 -0.40
C HIS A 65 -8.01 12.45 -0.68
N GLU A 66 -8.26 11.27 -1.24
CA GLU A 66 -9.61 10.74 -1.47
C GLU A 66 -10.42 10.65 -0.17
N GLN A 67 -9.85 10.04 0.87
CA GLN A 67 -10.54 9.85 2.15
C GLN A 67 -10.79 11.18 2.88
N ASN A 68 -9.79 12.05 2.94
CA ASN A 68 -9.96 13.36 3.61
C ASN A 68 -10.96 14.23 2.85
N TYR A 69 -10.89 14.25 1.51
CA TYR A 69 -11.84 14.99 0.69
C TYR A 69 -13.27 14.48 0.86
N ALA A 70 -13.48 13.15 0.85
CA ALA A 70 -14.79 12.55 1.10
C ALA A 70 -15.40 12.99 2.44
N VAL A 71 -14.58 13.00 3.50
CA VAL A 71 -15.00 13.44 4.83
C VAL A 71 -15.41 14.92 4.83
N MET A 72 -14.61 15.80 4.22
CA MET A 72 -14.88 17.24 4.25
C MET A 72 -16.02 17.65 3.31
N ALA A 73 -16.08 17.07 2.10
CA ALA A 73 -17.11 17.37 1.11
C ALA A 73 -18.53 17.00 1.59
N ALA A 74 -18.65 16.00 2.48
CA ALA A 74 -19.92 15.61 3.08
C ALA A 74 -20.41 16.55 4.21
N ARG A 75 -19.63 17.57 4.59
CA ARG A 75 -19.90 18.42 5.76
C ARG A 75 -20.12 19.89 5.34
N PRO A 76 -21.37 20.32 5.10
CA PRO A 76 -21.65 21.68 4.61
C PRO A 76 -21.26 22.79 5.59
N TYR A 77 -21.08 22.50 6.88
CA TYR A 77 -20.58 23.46 7.87
C TYR A 77 -19.06 23.69 7.77
N VAL A 78 -18.34 22.86 7.00
CA VAL A 78 -16.93 23.11 6.66
C VAL A 78 -16.90 24.09 5.50
N TRP A 79 -16.60 25.36 5.80
CA TRP A 79 -16.71 26.44 4.80
C TRP A 79 -15.58 26.45 3.77
N GLY A 80 -14.41 25.90 4.13
CA GLY A 80 -13.22 25.90 3.29
C GLY A 80 -12.21 24.83 3.67
N THR A 81 -11.52 24.29 2.67
CA THR A 81 -10.48 23.26 2.82
C THR A 81 -9.27 23.62 1.99
N TYR A 82 -8.08 23.61 2.60
CA TYR A 82 -6.84 24.03 1.96
C TYR A 82 -5.83 22.89 1.98
N ILE A 83 -5.47 22.44 0.78
CA ILE A 83 -4.51 21.35 0.61
C ILE A 83 -3.13 21.84 1.05
N TRP A 84 -2.47 21.05 1.87
CA TRP A 84 -1.07 21.23 2.23
C TRP A 84 -0.21 20.22 1.47
N ASN A 85 0.46 20.60 0.39
CA ASN A 85 0.53 21.94 -0.23
C ASN A 85 0.37 21.83 -1.75
N MET A 86 0.31 22.95 -2.45
CA MET A 86 0.31 22.93 -3.92
C MET A 86 1.63 22.39 -4.48
N PHE A 87 2.75 22.74 -3.83
CA PHE A 87 4.08 22.38 -4.30
C PHE A 87 4.93 21.80 -3.18
N ASP A 88 5.84 20.89 -3.53
CA ASP A 88 6.91 20.51 -2.62
C ASP A 88 7.79 21.73 -2.31
N PHE A 89 8.30 21.78 -1.08
CA PHE A 89 9.05 22.93 -0.59
C PHE A 89 10.16 22.53 0.39
N GLY A 90 11.13 23.42 0.57
CA GLY A 90 12.33 23.17 1.36
C GLY A 90 12.02 23.14 2.85
N SER A 91 12.52 22.12 3.54
CA SER A 91 12.43 21.97 4.99
C SER A 91 13.64 21.17 5.46
N GLY A 92 14.74 21.87 5.77
CA GLY A 92 16.05 21.25 6.06
C GLY A 92 16.10 20.28 7.24
N ILE A 93 15.05 20.25 8.07
CA ILE A 93 14.90 19.33 9.20
C ILE A 93 14.25 18.00 8.82
N ARG A 94 13.73 17.84 7.59
CA ARG A 94 12.95 16.67 7.18
C ARG A 94 13.80 15.62 6.49
N HIS A 95 13.60 14.37 6.92
CA HIS A 95 14.18 13.17 6.33
C HIS A 95 13.06 12.21 5.94
N GLU A 96 12.33 12.54 4.88
CA GLU A 96 11.15 11.79 4.46
C GLU A 96 11.07 11.65 2.93
N GLY A 97 10.45 10.57 2.46
CA GLY A 97 10.29 10.33 1.04
C GLY A 97 11.62 10.06 0.35
N ASP A 98 11.75 10.55 -0.88
CA ASP A 98 12.88 10.31 -1.78
C ASP A 98 13.76 11.54 -2.01
N ILE A 99 13.46 12.63 -1.31
CA ILE A 99 14.19 13.90 -1.41
C ILE A 99 14.44 14.43 0.02
N GLY A 100 15.69 14.37 0.46
CA GLY A 100 16.09 14.90 1.77
C GLY A 100 15.87 16.42 1.87
N GLY A 101 15.60 16.90 3.09
CA GLY A 101 15.43 18.33 3.36
C GLY A 101 14.21 18.96 2.66
N THR A 102 13.21 18.14 2.30
CA THR A 102 12.03 18.56 1.53
C THR A 102 10.75 18.06 2.19
N ASN A 103 9.72 18.89 2.18
CA ASN A 103 8.35 18.44 2.43
C ASN A 103 7.74 18.00 1.09
N THR A 104 7.42 16.72 0.97
CA THR A 104 6.97 16.05 -0.25
C THR A 104 5.44 15.99 -0.40
N LYS A 105 4.71 16.78 0.39
CA LYS A 105 3.23 16.79 0.41
C LYS A 105 2.62 17.66 -0.71
N GLY A 106 3.44 18.18 -1.61
CA GLY A 106 2.99 18.94 -2.77
C GLY A 106 2.19 18.08 -3.75
N LEU A 107 1.11 18.63 -4.31
CA LEU A 107 0.45 18.06 -5.50
C LEU A 107 1.37 18.10 -6.73
N VAL A 108 2.34 19.01 -6.73
CA VAL A 108 3.32 19.21 -7.79
C VAL A 108 4.72 19.20 -7.18
N SER A 109 5.68 18.62 -7.91
CA SER A 109 7.09 18.53 -7.51
C SER A 109 7.73 19.89 -7.23
N PHE A 110 8.87 19.86 -6.53
CA PHE A 110 9.62 21.06 -6.14
C PHE A 110 10.03 21.90 -7.34
N ASP A 111 10.44 21.28 -8.45
CA ASP A 111 10.80 21.97 -9.69
C ASP A 111 9.59 22.39 -10.55
N ARG A 112 8.37 22.10 -10.08
CA ARG A 112 7.08 22.36 -10.75
C ARG A 112 6.87 21.58 -12.06
N LYS A 113 7.75 20.63 -12.40
CA LYS A 113 7.68 19.88 -13.67
C LYS A 113 6.75 18.67 -13.62
N THR A 114 6.64 18.04 -12.45
CA THR A 114 5.87 16.81 -12.28
C THR A 114 4.61 17.09 -11.48
N ARG A 115 3.45 16.94 -12.12
CA ARG A 115 2.17 16.86 -11.43
C ARG A 115 2.00 15.42 -10.94
N LYS A 116 1.82 15.26 -9.63
CA LYS A 116 1.63 13.97 -8.96
C LYS A 116 0.21 13.46 -9.19
N ASP A 117 -0.05 12.19 -8.95
CA ASP A 117 -1.40 11.62 -9.10
C ASP A 117 -2.48 12.41 -8.33
N PRO A 118 -2.27 12.84 -7.05
CA PRO A 118 -3.27 13.60 -6.32
C PRO A 118 -3.66 14.94 -6.97
N PHE A 119 -2.78 15.54 -7.79
CA PHE A 119 -3.14 16.72 -8.56
C PHE A 119 -4.35 16.46 -9.47
N PHE A 120 -4.38 15.29 -10.12
CA PHE A 120 -5.41 14.93 -11.08
C PHE A 120 -6.71 14.50 -10.40
N PHE A 121 -6.66 14.01 -9.16
CA PHE A 121 -7.84 13.83 -8.32
C PHE A 121 -8.60 15.15 -8.14
N TYR A 122 -7.89 16.21 -7.73
CA TYR A 122 -8.50 17.54 -7.59
C TYR A 122 -8.87 18.15 -8.94
N LYS A 123 -8.06 17.96 -9.99
CA LYS A 123 -8.43 18.45 -11.33
C LYS A 123 -9.76 17.84 -11.78
N ALA A 124 -9.97 16.53 -11.58
CA ALA A 124 -11.23 15.87 -11.93
C ALA A 124 -12.40 16.37 -11.06
N ASN A 125 -12.20 16.58 -9.76
CA ASN A 125 -13.28 17.03 -8.87
C ASN A 125 -13.63 18.52 -9.03
N TRP A 126 -12.67 19.38 -9.37
CA TRP A 126 -12.84 20.84 -9.30
C TRP A 126 -12.88 21.54 -10.67
N SER A 127 -12.27 20.95 -11.70
CA SER A 127 -12.24 21.56 -13.03
C SER A 127 -13.46 21.20 -13.86
N ARG A 128 -13.81 22.11 -14.78
CA ARG A 128 -14.78 21.86 -15.87
C ARG A 128 -14.11 21.36 -17.16
N GLU A 129 -12.79 21.38 -17.25
CA GLU A 129 -12.06 20.79 -18.37
C GLU A 129 -12.24 19.27 -18.37
N PRO A 130 -12.33 18.61 -19.54
CA PRO A 130 -12.29 17.15 -19.64
C PRO A 130 -11.04 16.55 -18.98
N VAL A 131 -11.23 15.63 -18.04
CA VAL A 131 -10.16 14.89 -17.35
C VAL A 131 -10.42 13.39 -17.48
N THR A 132 -9.40 12.66 -17.93
CA THR A 132 -9.25 11.20 -17.79
C THR A 132 -7.78 10.97 -17.48
N TYR A 133 -7.47 10.34 -16.34
CA TYR A 133 -6.10 10.17 -15.87
C TYR A 133 -5.94 8.85 -15.15
N ILE A 134 -5.04 7.99 -15.63
CA ILE A 134 -4.69 6.72 -15.00
C ILE A 134 -3.62 6.99 -13.93
N THR A 135 -3.91 6.61 -12.68
CA THR A 135 -2.98 6.72 -11.56
C THR A 135 -1.91 5.63 -11.58
N GLY A 136 -0.88 5.72 -10.73
CA GLY A 136 0.17 4.71 -10.64
C GLY A 136 1.10 4.71 -11.85
N ARG A 137 1.12 5.79 -12.65
CA ARG A 137 1.90 5.88 -13.89
C ARG A 137 3.42 5.78 -13.69
N ARG A 138 3.90 6.08 -12.48
CA ARG A 138 5.32 5.92 -12.09
C ARG A 138 5.63 4.52 -11.55
N TYR A 139 4.62 3.71 -11.24
CA TYR A 139 4.81 2.32 -10.82
C TYR A 139 4.78 1.38 -12.03
N THR A 140 5.84 1.47 -12.85
CA THR A 140 5.91 0.75 -14.12
C THR A 140 6.26 -0.72 -13.95
N GLU A 141 7.11 -1.09 -12.98
CA GLU A 141 7.54 -2.47 -12.76
C GLU A 141 6.67 -3.17 -11.72
N ARG A 142 5.67 -3.93 -12.17
CA ARG A 142 4.64 -4.53 -11.31
C ARG A 142 5.16 -5.74 -10.56
N ALA A 143 4.79 -5.84 -9.27
CA ALA A 143 5.14 -6.98 -8.43
C ALA A 143 4.14 -8.13 -8.51
N TYR A 144 2.90 -7.86 -8.97
CA TYR A 144 1.80 -8.82 -8.98
C TYR A 144 1.17 -8.97 -10.37
N PRO A 145 0.64 -10.17 -10.69
CA PRO A 145 -0.02 -10.45 -11.96
C PRO A 145 -1.42 -9.83 -12.08
N VAL A 146 -1.91 -9.20 -11.02
CA VAL A 146 -3.14 -8.42 -11.02
C VAL A 146 -2.92 -7.06 -10.38
N ALA A 147 -3.71 -6.07 -10.78
CA ALA A 147 -3.72 -4.75 -10.17
C ALA A 147 -5.14 -4.15 -10.17
N ASP A 148 -5.45 -3.38 -9.13
CA ASP A 148 -6.57 -2.45 -9.20
C ASP A 148 -6.12 -1.24 -10.02
N ILE A 149 -6.88 -0.90 -11.06
CA ILE A 149 -6.58 0.22 -11.94
C ILE A 149 -7.54 1.36 -11.61
N THR A 150 -6.98 2.44 -11.09
CA THR A 150 -7.73 3.65 -10.74
C THR A 150 -7.59 4.71 -11.82
N VAL A 151 -8.71 5.31 -12.20
CA VAL A 151 -8.81 6.41 -13.16
C VAL A 151 -9.52 7.59 -12.52
N TYR A 152 -8.86 8.75 -12.46
CA TYR A 152 -9.51 10.00 -12.11
C TYR A 152 -10.16 10.61 -13.35
N SER A 153 -11.48 10.84 -13.31
CA SER A 153 -12.21 11.37 -14.45
C SER A 153 -13.52 12.07 -14.09
N ASN A 154 -13.77 13.21 -14.75
CA ASN A 154 -15.06 13.90 -14.72
C ASN A 154 -15.97 13.59 -15.93
N ALA A 155 -15.61 12.57 -16.72
CA ALA A 155 -16.40 12.08 -17.85
C ALA A 155 -17.75 11.48 -17.43
N ASP A 156 -18.69 11.44 -18.37
CA ASP A 156 -20.00 10.79 -18.21
C ASP A 156 -19.86 9.26 -18.13
N SER A 157 -18.84 8.72 -18.80
CA SER A 157 -18.42 7.33 -18.68
C SER A 157 -16.93 7.16 -18.96
N VAL A 158 -16.31 6.14 -18.36
CA VAL A 158 -14.92 5.75 -18.58
C VAL A 158 -14.88 4.30 -19.07
N ARG A 159 -14.24 4.06 -20.21
CA ARG A 159 -13.90 2.72 -20.71
C ARG A 159 -12.42 2.44 -20.43
N LEU A 160 -12.13 1.25 -19.89
CA LEU A 160 -10.77 0.78 -19.67
C LEU A 160 -10.46 -0.39 -20.61
N SER A 161 -9.27 -0.38 -21.21
CA SER A 161 -8.73 -1.50 -21.96
C SER A 161 -7.28 -1.79 -21.58
N VAL A 162 -6.90 -3.07 -21.67
CA VAL A 162 -5.54 -3.55 -21.47
C VAL A 162 -5.14 -4.38 -22.69
N ASN A 163 -4.02 -4.02 -23.31
CA ASN A 163 -3.52 -4.69 -24.53
C ASN A 163 -4.56 -4.74 -25.66
N GLY A 164 -5.36 -3.67 -25.79
CA GLY A 164 -6.43 -3.55 -26.79
C GLY A 164 -7.72 -4.31 -26.46
N GLN A 165 -7.75 -5.09 -25.36
CA GLN A 165 -8.96 -5.77 -24.90
C GLN A 165 -9.67 -4.93 -23.84
N GLN A 166 -10.98 -4.70 -24.03
CA GLN A 166 -11.79 -3.98 -23.05
C GLN A 166 -11.89 -4.79 -21.76
N VAL A 167 -11.52 -4.16 -20.64
CA VAL A 167 -11.69 -4.71 -19.29
C VAL A 167 -13.08 -4.41 -18.76
N GLY A 168 -13.57 -3.20 -19.02
CA GLY A 168 -14.89 -2.79 -18.56
C GLY A 168 -15.19 -1.32 -18.85
N SER A 169 -16.37 -0.89 -18.42
CA SER A 169 -16.80 0.51 -18.46
C SER A 169 -17.51 0.88 -17.15
N MET A 170 -17.33 2.12 -16.72
CA MET A 170 -18.01 2.69 -15.55
C MET A 170 -18.71 3.99 -15.96
N THR A 171 -19.94 4.18 -15.51
CA THR A 171 -20.65 5.46 -15.61
C THR A 171 -20.15 6.43 -14.54
N ALA A 172 -20.40 7.73 -14.72
CA ALA A 172 -20.05 8.76 -13.74
C ALA A 172 -20.57 8.44 -12.31
N GLY A 173 -21.77 7.84 -12.19
CA GLY A 173 -22.35 7.46 -10.90
C GLY A 173 -21.63 6.33 -10.17
N GLN A 174 -20.87 5.50 -10.91
CA GLN A 174 -20.04 4.43 -10.33
C GLN A 174 -18.65 4.93 -9.92
N CYS A 175 -18.24 6.11 -10.39
CA CYS A 175 -16.96 6.73 -10.08
C CYS A 175 -17.09 7.71 -8.90
N VAL A 176 -17.11 7.17 -7.67
CA VAL A 176 -17.27 7.96 -6.44
C VAL A 176 -16.19 9.04 -6.37
N LEU A 177 -16.60 10.30 -6.18
CA LEU A 177 -15.71 11.46 -6.15
C LEU A 177 -14.75 11.51 -7.36
N LYS A 178 -15.28 11.19 -8.54
CA LYS A 178 -14.53 11.18 -9.81
C LYS A 178 -13.39 10.16 -9.85
N THR A 179 -13.46 9.13 -9.00
CA THR A 179 -12.50 8.02 -8.94
C THR A 179 -13.17 6.74 -9.42
N CYS A 180 -12.79 6.27 -10.61
CA CYS A 180 -13.23 5.00 -11.18
C CYS A 180 -12.20 3.91 -10.84
N VAL A 181 -12.60 2.85 -10.13
CA VAL A 181 -11.71 1.73 -9.76
C VAL A 181 -12.15 0.48 -10.51
N PHE A 182 -11.24 -0.06 -11.32
CA PHE A 182 -11.39 -1.35 -11.98
C PHE A 182 -10.60 -2.39 -11.18
N PRO A 183 -11.26 -3.26 -10.40
CA PRO A 183 -10.56 -4.14 -9.48
C PRO A 183 -10.02 -5.39 -10.17
N ASN A 184 -8.95 -5.97 -9.63
CA ASN A 184 -8.38 -7.27 -10.02
C ASN A 184 -8.12 -7.41 -11.53
N VAL A 185 -7.61 -6.36 -12.19
CA VAL A 185 -7.28 -6.41 -13.61
C VAL A 185 -6.03 -7.25 -13.82
N ALA A 186 -6.16 -8.33 -14.60
CA ALA A 186 -5.04 -9.21 -14.92
C ALA A 186 -4.04 -8.53 -15.87
N LEU A 187 -2.76 -8.71 -15.57
CA LEU A 187 -1.62 -8.28 -16.39
C LEU A 187 -0.99 -9.52 -17.02
N LYS A 188 -0.50 -9.38 -18.25
CA LYS A 188 0.29 -10.43 -18.92
C LYS A 188 1.77 -10.22 -18.65
N GLU A 189 2.56 -11.28 -18.77
CA GLU A 189 4.02 -11.16 -18.83
C GLU A 189 4.43 -10.13 -19.90
N GLY A 190 5.43 -9.32 -19.56
CA GLY A 190 5.97 -8.25 -20.39
C GLY A 190 5.18 -6.95 -20.28
N ALA A 191 5.20 -6.18 -21.37
CA ALA A 191 4.57 -4.87 -21.43
C ALA A 191 3.05 -4.98 -21.55
N ASN A 192 2.34 -4.22 -20.70
CA ASN A 192 0.90 -4.07 -20.66
C ASN A 192 0.54 -2.62 -20.97
N ARG A 193 -0.07 -2.38 -22.13
CA ARG A 193 -0.58 -1.06 -22.51
C ARG A 193 -1.99 -0.89 -21.96
N ILE A 194 -2.16 0.03 -21.03
CA ILE A 194 -3.43 0.35 -20.39
C ILE A 194 -3.94 1.66 -20.97
N VAL A 195 -5.19 1.68 -21.41
CA VAL A 195 -5.83 2.87 -22.00
C VAL A 195 -7.16 3.11 -21.32
N ALA A 196 -7.36 4.33 -20.86
CA ALA A 196 -8.63 4.82 -20.33
C ALA A 196 -9.17 5.90 -21.27
N GLU A 197 -10.45 5.79 -21.62
CA GLU A 197 -11.15 6.73 -22.49
C GLU A 197 -12.38 7.25 -21.75
N GLY A 198 -12.43 8.56 -21.52
CA GLY A 198 -13.56 9.26 -20.92
C GLY A 198 -14.42 9.94 -21.98
N ALA A 199 -15.70 9.61 -22.00
CA ALA A 199 -16.68 10.28 -22.86
C ALA A 199 -17.29 11.50 -22.15
N HIS A 200 -17.27 12.65 -22.82
CA HIS A 200 -17.94 13.88 -22.37
C HIS A 200 -18.94 14.32 -23.43
N ALA A 201 -19.90 15.15 -23.06
CA ALA A 201 -20.80 15.78 -24.03
C ALA A 201 -20.01 16.54 -25.12
N GLY A 202 -19.98 15.98 -26.34
CA GLY A 202 -19.34 16.61 -27.52
C GLY A 202 -17.82 16.50 -27.61
N THR A 203 -17.14 15.81 -26.67
CA THR A 203 -15.69 15.57 -26.76
C THR A 203 -15.28 14.31 -25.98
N ASN A 204 -14.11 13.74 -26.29
CA ASN A 204 -13.55 12.62 -25.54
C ASN A 204 -12.18 13.01 -24.98
N SER A 205 -11.84 12.53 -23.78
CA SER A 205 -10.49 12.56 -23.23
C SER A 205 -9.93 11.13 -23.16
N SER A 206 -8.62 10.98 -23.31
CA SER A 206 -7.96 9.68 -23.17
C SER A 206 -6.63 9.82 -22.46
N ASP A 207 -6.22 8.76 -21.79
CA ASP A 207 -4.89 8.63 -21.17
C ASP A 207 -4.40 7.19 -21.35
N SER A 208 -3.08 7.02 -21.35
CA SER A 208 -2.48 5.69 -21.47
C SER A 208 -1.19 5.59 -20.67
N VAL A 209 -0.98 4.42 -20.07
CA VAL A 209 0.25 4.07 -19.35
C VAL A 209 0.76 2.71 -19.85
N SER A 210 2.04 2.44 -19.61
CA SER A 210 2.66 1.15 -19.88
C SER A 210 3.20 0.59 -18.58
N TRP A 211 2.73 -0.59 -18.19
CA TRP A 211 3.22 -1.33 -17.04
C TRP A 211 3.90 -2.62 -17.50
N ASN A 212 5.00 -2.98 -16.88
CA ASN A 212 5.75 -4.20 -17.15
C ASN A 212 5.53 -5.21 -16.01
N LEU A 213 5.28 -6.46 -16.37
CA LEU A 213 5.26 -7.59 -15.44
C LEU A 213 6.38 -8.57 -15.85
N SER A 214 7.36 -8.78 -14.99
CA SER A 214 8.45 -9.70 -15.29
C SER A 214 7.93 -11.15 -15.42
N ALA A 215 8.66 -12.01 -16.14
CA ALA A 215 8.34 -13.45 -16.21
C ALA A 215 8.29 -14.09 -14.81
N ASP A 216 9.19 -13.69 -13.91
CA ASP A 216 9.21 -14.15 -12.52
C ASP A 216 7.91 -13.75 -11.79
N ASN A 217 7.51 -12.48 -11.84
CA ASN A 217 6.29 -11.97 -11.18
C ASN A 217 4.99 -12.40 -11.89
N ALA A 218 5.05 -12.88 -13.13
CA ALA A 218 3.93 -13.50 -13.81
C ALA A 218 3.65 -14.92 -13.31
N ALA A 219 4.71 -15.67 -12.93
CA ALA A 219 4.61 -17.04 -12.45
C ALA A 219 4.54 -17.16 -10.92
N ASN A 220 5.17 -16.20 -10.22
CA ASN A 220 5.46 -16.26 -8.80
C ASN A 220 4.99 -14.98 -8.09
N VAL A 221 4.73 -15.08 -6.78
CA VAL A 221 4.30 -13.95 -5.94
C VAL A 221 5.23 -13.80 -4.76
N TYR A 222 5.67 -12.57 -4.51
CA TYR A 222 6.55 -12.19 -3.40
C TYR A 222 5.94 -11.00 -2.65
N ILE A 223 5.64 -11.15 -1.36
CA ILE A 223 4.97 -10.12 -0.55
C ILE A 223 5.83 -9.74 0.64
N ALA A 224 6.09 -8.45 0.81
CA ALA A 224 6.66 -7.89 2.03
C ALA A 224 5.51 -7.55 2.99
N ALA A 225 5.24 -8.42 3.97
CA ALA A 225 4.09 -8.30 4.85
C ALA A 225 4.24 -7.14 5.85
N GLY A 226 3.17 -6.38 6.06
CA GLY A 226 3.13 -5.14 6.81
C GLY A 226 3.77 -3.94 6.13
N GLN A 227 4.30 -4.07 4.91
CA GLN A 227 4.98 -3.01 4.20
C GLN A 227 4.01 -2.21 3.33
N VAL A 228 4.12 -0.89 3.39
CA VAL A 228 3.31 0.02 2.57
C VAL A 228 3.95 0.29 1.21
N ALA A 229 5.28 0.26 1.11
CA ALA A 229 5.98 0.46 -0.16
C ALA A 229 6.18 -0.85 -0.93
N THR A 230 6.35 -0.75 -2.25
CA THR A 230 6.55 -1.88 -3.17
C THR A 230 7.89 -1.75 -3.92
N GLY A 231 8.28 -2.82 -4.62
CA GLY A 231 9.35 -2.79 -5.61
C GLY A 231 10.74 -3.15 -5.07
N PHE A 232 10.82 -3.72 -3.86
CA PHE A 232 12.09 -4.20 -3.31
C PHE A 232 12.59 -5.39 -4.12
N ILE A 233 13.88 -5.39 -4.41
CA ILE A 233 14.55 -6.51 -5.08
C ILE A 233 15.38 -7.23 -4.02
N SER A 234 15.16 -8.53 -3.84
CA SER A 234 15.99 -9.36 -2.96
C SER A 234 17.37 -9.60 -3.56
N SER A 235 18.31 -10.12 -2.77
CA SER A 235 19.65 -10.53 -3.24
C SER A 235 19.57 -11.57 -4.38
N ALA A 236 18.56 -12.44 -4.33
CA ALA A 236 18.24 -13.42 -5.38
C ALA A 236 17.56 -12.82 -6.64
N GLY A 237 17.29 -11.51 -6.68
CA GLY A 237 16.70 -10.83 -7.83
C GLY A 237 15.16 -10.85 -7.89
N HIS A 238 14.48 -11.32 -6.84
CA HIS A 238 13.02 -11.36 -6.81
C HIS A 238 12.42 -10.01 -6.43
N ARG A 239 11.41 -9.57 -7.19
CA ARG A 239 10.68 -8.33 -6.90
C ARG A 239 9.52 -8.57 -5.95
N TYR A 240 9.62 -8.00 -4.76
CA TYR A 240 8.57 -8.01 -3.74
C TYR A 240 7.61 -6.84 -3.94
N GLY A 241 6.32 -7.15 -3.81
CA GLY A 241 5.26 -6.16 -3.70
C GLY A 241 5.07 -5.65 -2.28
N SER A 242 4.34 -4.54 -2.14
CA SER A 242 3.88 -4.10 -0.81
C SER A 242 2.84 -5.10 -0.28
N ASP A 243 2.56 -5.07 1.01
CA ASP A 243 1.60 -5.98 1.59
C ASP A 243 0.21 -5.83 0.94
N ASN A 244 -0.31 -6.90 0.35
CA ASN A 244 -1.55 -6.91 -0.40
C ASN A 244 -2.28 -8.24 -0.25
N PHE A 245 -3.52 -8.33 -0.75
CA PHE A 245 -4.37 -9.52 -0.70
C PHE A 245 -4.74 -9.98 0.71
N PHE A 246 -4.49 -9.17 1.74
CA PHE A 246 -4.75 -9.55 3.11
C PHE A 246 -6.17 -9.20 3.56
N SER A 247 -6.65 -9.92 4.57
CA SER A 247 -7.81 -9.57 5.37
C SER A 247 -7.45 -9.63 6.85
N GLY A 248 -7.82 -8.62 7.63
CA GLY A 248 -7.50 -8.56 9.05
C GLY A 248 -6.02 -8.28 9.34
N GLY A 249 -5.70 -8.24 10.63
CA GLY A 249 -4.38 -7.85 11.13
C GLY A 249 -3.96 -6.42 10.78
N LEU A 250 -2.81 -6.01 11.32
CA LEU A 250 -2.21 -4.70 11.10
C LEU A 250 -0.72 -4.85 10.74
N GLY A 251 -0.28 -4.05 9.78
CA GLY A 251 1.13 -3.94 9.42
C GLY A 251 1.88 -3.07 10.44
N TYR A 252 3.03 -3.53 10.92
CA TYR A 252 3.90 -2.80 11.82
C TYR A 252 5.35 -2.79 11.32
N PRO A 253 5.98 -1.61 11.24
CA PRO A 253 7.41 -1.51 11.00
C PRO A 253 8.24 -1.98 12.19
N LEU A 254 9.33 -2.66 11.87
CA LEU A 254 10.40 -3.04 12.79
C LEU A 254 11.52 -2.02 12.65
N THR A 255 11.82 -1.33 13.75
CA THR A 255 12.87 -0.31 13.76
C THR A 255 13.71 -0.48 15.00
N GLU A 256 15.03 -0.37 14.87
CA GLU A 256 15.96 -0.49 16.01
C GLU A 256 15.79 0.65 17.04
N ASP A 257 15.17 1.75 16.61
CA ASP A 257 15.08 3.00 17.37
C ASP A 257 13.67 3.37 17.82
N GLY A 258 12.68 2.57 17.42
CA GLY A 258 11.27 2.93 17.53
C GLY A 258 10.86 4.05 16.57
N LEU A 259 9.62 3.98 16.10
CA LEU A 259 8.90 5.06 15.38
C LEU A 259 8.11 5.99 16.31
N GLY A 260 8.40 5.99 17.62
CA GLY A 260 7.53 6.57 18.65
C GLY A 260 7.28 8.08 18.46
N SER A 261 8.19 8.74 17.74
CA SER A 261 8.10 10.17 17.41
C SER A 261 7.20 10.50 16.20
N LEU A 262 6.82 9.52 15.35
CA LEU A 262 6.22 9.80 14.02
C LEU A 262 4.75 9.36 13.87
N THR A 263 4.29 8.44 14.72
CA THR A 263 2.91 7.92 14.73
C THR A 263 2.31 7.85 16.15
N GLY A 264 3.09 8.19 17.18
CA GLY A 264 2.72 8.00 18.59
C GLY A 264 2.58 6.53 19.02
N LYS A 265 2.86 5.57 18.13
CA LYS A 265 2.70 4.13 18.36
C LYS A 265 3.82 3.34 17.67
N ALA A 266 5.04 3.44 18.18
CA ALA A 266 6.02 2.39 17.91
C ALA A 266 5.70 1.19 18.76
N MET A 267 5.31 0.09 18.13
CA MET A 267 5.04 -1.15 18.85
C MET A 267 6.34 -1.91 19.12
N PHE A 268 7.30 -1.91 18.18
CA PHE A 268 8.48 -2.77 18.24
C PHE A 268 9.79 -2.00 18.07
N LYS A 269 10.74 -2.30 18.97
CA LYS A 269 12.14 -1.86 18.91
C LYS A 269 12.99 -3.08 18.56
N THR A 270 13.17 -3.35 17.27
CA THR A 270 13.60 -4.67 16.78
C THR A 270 14.61 -4.52 15.66
N ALA A 271 15.78 -5.12 15.86
CA ALA A 271 16.85 -5.25 14.88
C ALA A 271 16.79 -6.65 14.27
N VAL A 272 16.53 -6.78 12.97
CA VAL A 272 16.42 -8.09 12.32
C VAL A 272 17.78 -8.79 12.32
N ALA A 273 17.85 -9.95 12.99
CA ALA A 273 18.98 -10.85 13.01
C ALA A 273 18.78 -12.01 12.02
N ASN A 274 19.88 -12.71 11.68
CA ASN A 274 19.90 -13.82 10.72
C ASN A 274 19.52 -13.45 9.27
N VAL A 275 19.65 -12.17 8.92
CA VAL A 275 19.58 -11.66 7.54
C VAL A 275 20.74 -10.69 7.38
N SER A 276 21.78 -11.08 6.64
CA SER A 276 22.99 -10.26 6.46
C SER A 276 22.88 -9.30 5.28
N ASP A 277 22.25 -9.74 4.18
CA ASP A 277 22.15 -8.96 2.96
C ASP A 277 21.19 -7.76 3.14
N ALA A 278 21.64 -6.58 2.71
CA ALA A 278 20.88 -5.34 2.86
C ALA A 278 19.63 -5.32 1.98
N ALA A 279 19.69 -5.93 0.79
CA ALA A 279 18.55 -6.06 -0.11
C ALA A 279 17.48 -6.96 0.52
N ASP A 280 17.90 -8.02 1.20
CA ASP A 280 16.98 -8.96 1.84
C ASP A 280 16.31 -8.35 3.08
N LYS A 281 17.05 -7.57 3.87
CA LYS A 281 16.52 -6.90 5.08
C LYS A 281 15.24 -6.08 4.82
N MET A 282 15.04 -5.57 3.60
CA MET A 282 13.85 -4.79 3.26
C MET A 282 12.55 -5.62 3.35
N GLN A 283 12.60 -6.91 3.03
CA GLN A 283 11.43 -7.80 3.18
C GLN A 283 11.20 -8.27 4.62
N TRP A 284 12.09 -7.92 5.53
CA TRP A 284 11.98 -8.22 6.96
C TRP A 284 11.74 -6.95 7.80
N ALA A 285 11.69 -5.77 7.16
CA ALA A 285 11.57 -4.48 7.85
C ALA A 285 10.19 -4.25 8.49
N THR A 286 9.21 -5.09 8.20
CA THR A 286 7.84 -5.00 8.68
C THR A 286 7.29 -6.37 9.03
N VAL A 287 6.20 -6.37 9.78
CA VAL A 287 5.39 -7.56 10.08
C VAL A 287 3.92 -7.25 9.92
N ARG A 288 3.11 -8.23 9.52
CA ARG A 288 1.67 -8.22 9.76
C ARG A 288 1.37 -8.99 11.04
N LEU A 289 0.58 -8.38 11.93
CA LEU A 289 0.27 -8.91 13.27
C LEU A 289 -1.25 -9.00 13.46
N GLY A 290 -1.75 -10.07 14.06
CA GLY A 290 -3.16 -10.22 14.46
C GLY A 290 -3.74 -11.59 14.13
N ALA A 291 -5.07 -11.67 14.00
CA ALA A 291 -5.73 -12.73 13.24
C ALA A 291 -5.96 -12.20 11.82
N PHE A 292 -5.41 -12.89 10.83
CA PHE A 292 -5.45 -12.43 9.44
C PHE A 292 -5.32 -13.59 8.45
N GLY A 293 -5.60 -13.29 7.19
CA GLY A 293 -5.40 -14.21 6.08
C GLY A 293 -4.95 -13.48 4.82
N TYR A 294 -4.53 -14.25 3.83
CA TYR A 294 -4.19 -13.79 2.48
C TYR A 294 -5.00 -14.57 1.46
N ASP A 295 -5.54 -13.89 0.46
CA ASP A 295 -6.27 -14.47 -0.67
C ASP A 295 -5.57 -14.11 -1.99
N ILE A 296 -4.50 -14.84 -2.29
CA ILE A 296 -3.50 -14.47 -3.30
C ILE A 296 -3.91 -15.01 -4.68
N PRO A 297 -4.12 -14.15 -5.68
CA PRO A 297 -4.42 -14.58 -7.04
C PRO A 297 -3.18 -15.20 -7.69
N VAL A 298 -3.27 -16.48 -8.05
CA VAL A 298 -2.23 -17.24 -8.75
C VAL A 298 -2.88 -18.23 -9.71
N ALA A 299 -2.22 -18.61 -10.80
CA ALA A 299 -2.76 -19.61 -11.71
C ALA A 299 -2.94 -20.97 -11.01
N ASN A 300 -3.78 -21.85 -11.56
CA ASN A 300 -3.86 -23.22 -11.09
C ASN A 300 -2.51 -23.94 -11.29
N GLY A 301 -2.10 -24.71 -10.29
CA GLY A 301 -0.81 -25.38 -10.29
C GLY A 301 -0.34 -25.80 -8.90
N SER A 302 0.86 -26.38 -8.85
CA SER A 302 1.55 -26.68 -7.61
C SER A 302 2.52 -25.55 -7.29
N TYR A 303 2.59 -25.16 -6.02
CA TYR A 303 3.42 -24.08 -5.54
C TYR A 303 4.22 -24.51 -4.31
N GLN A 304 5.46 -24.02 -4.22
CA GLN A 304 6.24 -23.98 -3.00
C GLN A 304 5.94 -22.65 -2.31
N VAL A 305 5.27 -22.73 -1.17
CA VAL A 305 5.06 -21.57 -0.30
C VAL A 305 6.19 -21.53 0.71
N THR A 306 6.77 -20.35 0.94
CA THR A 306 7.72 -20.08 2.02
C THR A 306 7.27 -18.85 2.79
N LEU A 307 7.17 -18.99 4.11
CA LEU A 307 6.73 -17.94 5.01
C LEU A 307 7.90 -17.53 5.91
N GLY A 308 8.19 -16.24 5.96
CA GLY A 308 9.23 -15.65 6.80
C GLY A 308 8.65 -15.12 8.12
N PHE A 309 9.26 -15.53 9.23
CA PHE A 309 8.82 -15.22 10.59
C PHE A 309 9.97 -14.67 11.43
N LEU A 310 9.65 -13.73 12.31
CA LEU A 310 10.50 -13.37 13.45
C LEU A 310 9.60 -12.96 14.61
N GLU A 311 10.04 -13.15 15.85
CA GLU A 311 9.31 -12.62 17.01
C GLU A 311 9.73 -11.16 17.22
N PRO A 312 8.82 -10.19 17.02
CA PRO A 312 9.18 -8.78 17.09
C PRO A 312 9.30 -8.25 18.53
N SER A 313 8.72 -8.92 19.53
CA SER A 313 8.76 -8.45 20.92
C SER A 313 10.02 -8.92 21.64
N THR A 314 10.80 -7.97 22.18
CA THR A 314 11.96 -8.27 23.04
C THR A 314 11.59 -8.88 24.38
N LYS A 315 10.30 -8.90 24.73
CA LYS A 315 9.76 -9.45 25.98
C LYS A 315 9.11 -10.82 25.79
N ALA A 316 9.03 -11.32 24.56
CA ALA A 316 8.44 -12.62 24.29
C ALA A 316 9.33 -13.75 24.83
N ALA A 317 8.69 -14.77 25.39
CA ALA A 317 9.29 -16.05 25.75
C ALA A 317 8.63 -17.18 24.95
N VAL A 318 9.23 -18.37 24.97
CA VAL A 318 8.58 -19.59 24.47
C VAL A 318 7.17 -19.71 25.08
N GLY A 319 6.19 -19.97 24.23
CA GLY A 319 4.76 -20.06 24.54
C GLY A 319 4.01 -18.74 24.51
N SER A 320 4.69 -17.59 24.39
CA SER A 320 4.03 -16.26 24.37
C SER A 320 3.23 -15.99 23.09
N ARG A 321 3.60 -16.68 22.00
CA ARG A 321 2.95 -16.60 20.71
C ARG A 321 2.93 -17.97 20.06
N VAL A 322 1.73 -18.52 19.90
CA VAL A 322 1.51 -19.83 19.28
C VAL A 322 0.35 -19.70 18.32
N PHE A 323 0.56 -20.04 17.05
CA PHE A 323 -0.48 -19.94 16.02
C PHE A 323 -0.34 -21.02 14.96
N ASN A 324 -1.44 -21.30 14.28
CA ASN A 324 -1.51 -22.20 13.14
C ASN A 324 -1.44 -21.42 11.83
N VAL A 325 -0.92 -22.06 10.78
CA VAL A 325 -1.06 -21.58 9.40
C VAL A 325 -1.74 -22.65 8.57
N ASP A 326 -2.89 -22.29 8.01
CA ASP A 326 -3.62 -23.14 7.08
C ASP A 326 -3.40 -22.63 5.65
N ALA A 327 -3.36 -23.54 4.69
CA ALA A 327 -3.42 -23.24 3.27
C ALA A 327 -4.60 -23.96 2.64
N ASN A 328 -5.46 -23.22 1.94
CA ASN A 328 -6.70 -23.73 1.33
C ASN A 328 -7.55 -24.55 2.33
N GLY A 329 -7.63 -24.08 3.58
CA GLY A 329 -8.38 -24.73 4.66
C GLY A 329 -7.72 -25.95 5.30
N VAL A 330 -6.52 -26.33 4.86
CA VAL A 330 -5.75 -27.45 5.42
C VAL A 330 -4.60 -26.92 6.26
N ASN A 331 -4.46 -27.40 7.49
CA ASN A 331 -3.36 -27.00 8.36
C ASN A 331 -2.00 -27.46 7.80
N GLN A 332 -1.12 -26.50 7.52
CA GLN A 332 0.22 -26.74 6.96
C GLN A 332 1.32 -26.55 8.01
N ILE A 333 1.10 -25.65 8.96
CA ILE A 333 2.00 -25.41 10.09
C ILE A 333 1.15 -25.43 11.35
N ALA A 334 1.34 -26.45 12.17
CA ALA A 334 0.66 -26.61 13.45
C ALA A 334 1.46 -25.97 14.59
N ASN A 335 0.78 -25.23 15.49
CA ASN A 335 1.30 -24.70 16.75
C ASN A 335 2.67 -24.03 16.64
N LEU A 336 2.86 -23.17 15.64
CA LEU A 336 4.11 -22.45 15.45
C LEU A 336 4.36 -21.50 16.62
N ASP A 337 5.42 -21.77 17.36
CA ASP A 337 6.07 -20.86 18.28
C ASP A 337 7.38 -20.37 17.66
N ILE A 338 7.43 -19.09 17.33
CA ILE A 338 8.60 -18.49 16.68
C ILE A 338 9.77 -18.38 17.66
N MET A 339 9.53 -18.09 18.94
CA MET A 339 10.58 -18.02 19.95
C MET A 339 11.22 -19.40 20.14
N GLN A 340 10.42 -20.47 20.16
CA GLN A 340 10.93 -21.84 20.21
C GLN A 340 11.71 -22.20 18.94
N ALA A 341 11.18 -21.84 17.77
CA ALA A 341 11.78 -22.15 16.47
C ALA A 341 13.10 -21.40 16.20
N ALA A 342 13.19 -20.14 16.61
CA ALA A 342 14.32 -19.27 16.35
C ALA A 342 15.35 -19.25 17.49
N GLY A 343 14.96 -19.68 18.70
CA GLY A 343 15.79 -19.65 19.90
C GLY A 343 15.99 -18.25 20.50
N ALA A 344 15.62 -17.18 19.79
CA ALA A 344 15.70 -15.80 20.23
C ALA A 344 14.67 -14.92 19.51
N HIS A 345 14.33 -13.78 20.12
CA HIS A 345 13.54 -12.74 19.47
C HIS A 345 14.37 -12.03 18.39
N SER A 346 13.70 -11.34 17.48
CA SER A 346 14.31 -10.64 16.33
C SER A 346 15.07 -11.52 15.32
N THR A 347 15.13 -12.84 15.51
CA THR A 347 15.84 -13.76 14.62
C THR A 347 14.91 -14.28 13.53
N ALA A 348 15.26 -14.00 12.27
CA ALA A 348 14.54 -14.47 11.11
C ALA A 348 14.61 -16.00 10.98
N VAL A 349 13.45 -16.64 10.78
CA VAL A 349 13.29 -18.06 10.47
C VAL A 349 12.23 -18.25 9.39
N THR A 350 12.33 -19.32 8.62
CA THR A 350 11.37 -19.64 7.56
C THR A 350 10.69 -20.99 7.79
N ARG A 351 9.50 -21.15 7.21
CA ARG A 351 8.82 -22.44 7.04
C ARG A 351 8.27 -22.55 5.64
N SER A 352 8.32 -23.75 5.08
CA SER A 352 7.96 -24.01 3.70
C SER A 352 7.11 -25.25 3.57
N PHE A 353 6.13 -25.23 2.67
CA PHE A 353 5.26 -26.36 2.34
C PHE A 353 4.79 -26.28 0.88
N LYS A 354 4.42 -27.42 0.31
CA LYS A 354 3.86 -27.50 -1.04
C LYS A 354 2.34 -27.44 -0.97
N VAL A 355 1.72 -26.72 -1.91
CA VAL A 355 0.26 -26.58 -2.00
C VAL A 355 -0.18 -26.64 -3.46
N ALA A 356 -1.30 -27.30 -3.70
CA ALA A 356 -1.99 -27.26 -5.00
C ALA A 356 -3.08 -26.18 -4.97
N VAL A 357 -3.14 -25.39 -6.03
CA VAL A 357 -4.17 -24.36 -6.28
C VAL A 357 -5.03 -24.81 -7.45
N THR A 358 -6.36 -24.81 -7.24
CA THR A 358 -7.34 -25.32 -8.21
C THR A 358 -8.43 -24.32 -8.59
N ASP A 359 -8.58 -23.23 -7.84
CA ASP A 359 -9.60 -22.19 -8.01
C ASP A 359 -9.00 -20.82 -8.37
N GLY A 360 -7.75 -20.78 -8.82
CA GLY A 360 -7.03 -19.56 -9.20
C GLY A 360 -6.63 -18.68 -8.01
N ARG A 361 -6.74 -19.18 -6.77
CA ARG A 361 -6.38 -18.44 -5.57
C ARG A 361 -5.70 -19.32 -4.53
N LEU A 362 -4.65 -18.82 -3.90
CA LEU A 362 -4.05 -19.43 -2.72
C LEU A 362 -4.57 -18.70 -1.49
N LYS A 363 -5.32 -19.40 -0.65
CA LYS A 363 -5.79 -18.88 0.64
C LYS A 363 -4.85 -19.32 1.74
N LEU A 364 -4.33 -18.37 2.52
CA LEU A 364 -3.54 -18.61 3.71
C LEU A 364 -4.25 -18.01 4.91
N ASP A 365 -4.45 -18.78 5.98
CA ASP A 365 -5.06 -18.30 7.22
C ASP A 365 -4.09 -18.42 8.38
N PHE A 366 -3.82 -17.30 9.06
CA PHE A 366 -2.94 -17.22 10.22
C PHE A 366 -3.81 -17.16 11.49
N LYS A 367 -3.88 -18.28 12.20
CA LYS A 367 -4.87 -18.54 13.25
C LYS A 367 -4.21 -18.55 14.63
N PRO A 368 -4.26 -17.44 15.39
CA PRO A 368 -3.68 -17.38 16.72
C PRO A 368 -4.38 -18.31 17.71
N SER A 369 -3.58 -19.06 18.48
CA SER A 369 -4.03 -19.83 19.64
C SER A 369 -3.64 -19.14 20.95
N VAL A 370 -2.44 -18.55 21.01
CA VAL A 370 -1.91 -17.73 22.11
C VAL A 370 -1.18 -16.54 21.50
N GLY A 371 -1.47 -15.32 21.97
CA GLY A 371 -0.95 -14.10 21.35
C GLY A 371 -1.45 -13.92 19.91
N GLU A 372 -1.02 -12.85 19.25
CA GLU A 372 -1.40 -12.60 17.85
C GLU A 372 -0.54 -13.43 16.86
N ALA A 373 -1.04 -13.81 15.69
CA ALA A 373 -0.16 -14.40 14.67
C ALA A 373 0.72 -13.30 14.05
N VAL A 374 1.85 -13.69 13.44
CA VAL A 374 2.78 -12.74 12.82
C VAL A 374 3.43 -13.33 11.56
N VAL A 375 3.68 -12.50 10.54
CA VAL A 375 4.49 -12.85 9.36
C VAL A 375 5.22 -11.61 8.83
N SER A 376 6.45 -11.76 8.35
CA SER A 376 7.26 -10.66 7.78
C SER A 376 7.26 -10.64 6.26
N ASN A 377 7.28 -11.81 5.64
CA ASN A 377 7.21 -11.94 4.19
C ASN A 377 6.68 -13.32 3.83
N LEU A 378 6.24 -13.45 2.58
CA LEU A 378 5.89 -14.73 2.00
C LEU A 378 6.28 -14.77 0.53
N THR A 379 6.64 -15.96 0.07
CA THR A 379 6.90 -16.29 -1.33
C THR A 379 6.02 -17.46 -1.76
N VAL A 380 5.52 -17.38 -2.98
CA VAL A 380 4.68 -18.38 -3.62
C VAL A 380 5.29 -18.66 -4.99
N VAL A 381 6.09 -19.72 -5.07
CA VAL A 381 6.89 -20.04 -6.26
C VAL A 381 6.32 -21.27 -6.95
N ARG A 382 6.01 -21.16 -8.23
CA ARG A 382 5.46 -22.26 -9.04
C ARG A 382 6.47 -23.41 -9.13
N GLN A 383 5.97 -24.65 -9.08
CA GLN A 383 6.78 -25.88 -9.12
C GLN A 383 6.75 -26.56 -10.49
#